data_AF-A0A1W1D3A6-F1
#
_entry.id   AF-A0A1W1D3A6-F1
#
_cell.length_a   1.000
_cell.length_b   1.000
_cell.length_c   1.000
_cell.angle_alpha   90.00
_cell.angle_beta   90.00
_cell.angle_gamma   90.00
#
_symmetry.space_group_name_H-M   'P 1'
#
loop_
_entity.id
_entity.type
_entity.pdbx_description
1 polymer ?
#
loop_
_entity_poly.entity_id
_entity_poly.type
_entity_poly.pdbx_seq_one_letter_code
_entity_poly.pdbx_strand_id
1 'polypeptide(L)'
;MDKRVLVLCTGNSCRSIIAEALINAKLDGIVADSAGVKATKKVNENAKKLLEEKGIWRDSYHSKTLDEVIDNKYDLVVTVCDHAKETCPMFPRPVPKMHMGFEDPDKKGYEAFEKTYEDISKKLLPAIEKALKDDDVEACHTMANGEILNEKHLEYPLFHAVLYGDRVLSAKFSKRLSCAIKHLPLRVEFRYEYDTLKAVEKGIVKDPTLVLEDEIFLEGLVQAEEITKSFEDFLKRKQK
;
A
#
# COMPACT_ATOMS: atom_id res chain seq x y z
N MET A 1 15.82 9.52 -2.32
CA MET A 1 14.78 10.47 -2.78
C MET A 1 13.64 10.33 -1.79
N ASP A 2 13.19 11.41 -1.18
CA ASP A 2 12.23 11.32 -0.07
C ASP A 2 10.87 10.85 -0.58
N LYS A 3 10.25 9.93 0.16
CA LYS A 3 8.91 9.41 -0.13
C LYS A 3 7.88 10.49 0.18
N ARG A 4 6.84 10.61 -0.63
CA ARG A 4 5.79 11.63 -0.48
C ARG A 4 4.46 11.01 -0.08
N VAL A 5 3.87 11.53 1.00
CA VAL A 5 2.56 11.11 1.50
C VAL A 5 1.55 12.23 1.40
N LEU A 6 0.35 11.93 0.94
CA LEU A 6 -0.79 12.86 0.99
C LEU A 6 -1.80 12.41 2.04
N VAL A 7 -2.08 13.27 3.03
CA VAL A 7 -3.09 13.02 4.05
C VAL A 7 -4.39 13.78 3.76
N LEU A 8 -5.48 13.04 3.60
CA LEU A 8 -6.80 13.58 3.27
C LEU A 8 -7.76 13.49 4.45
N CYS A 9 -8.46 14.59 4.70
CA CYS A 9 -9.67 14.59 5.50
C CYS A 9 -10.78 15.41 4.81
N THR A 10 -11.90 15.65 5.51
CA THR A 10 -13.00 16.44 4.95
C THR A 10 -12.59 17.91 4.77
N GLY A 11 -12.23 18.56 5.87
CA GLY A 11 -12.07 20.03 5.91
C GLY A 11 -10.65 20.55 5.83
N ASN A 12 -9.64 19.69 5.95
CA ASN A 12 -8.23 20.08 6.11
C ASN A 12 -8.03 21.19 7.15
N SER A 13 -8.50 20.91 8.37
CA SER A 13 -8.52 21.89 9.46
C SER A 13 -7.90 21.35 10.76
N CYS A 14 -8.15 20.08 11.10
CA CYS A 14 -7.65 19.45 12.33
C CYS A 14 -6.77 18.22 12.03
N ARG A 15 -7.38 17.04 11.92
CA ARG A 15 -6.71 15.72 11.84
C ARG A 15 -5.60 15.64 10.81
N SER A 16 -5.87 16.07 9.58
CA SER A 16 -4.88 15.97 8.49
C SER A 16 -3.71 16.95 8.65
N ILE A 17 -3.94 18.13 9.27
CA ILE A 17 -2.86 19.10 9.59
C ILE A 17 -1.98 18.54 10.71
N ILE A 18 -2.60 17.98 11.74
CA ILE A 18 -1.87 17.31 12.84
C ILE A 18 -1.04 16.14 12.29
N ALA A 19 -1.60 15.34 11.38
CA ALA A 19 -0.90 14.25 10.73
C ALA A 19 0.26 14.72 9.84
N GLU A 20 0.05 15.74 8.99
CA GLU A 20 1.10 16.34 8.15
C GLU A 20 2.29 16.80 8.99
N ALA A 21 2.01 17.53 10.07
CA ALA A 21 3.04 18.03 10.97
C ALA A 21 3.79 16.90 11.69
N LEU A 22 3.07 15.89 12.20
CA LEU A 22 3.67 14.73 12.86
C LEU A 22 4.57 13.92 11.92
N ILE A 23 4.14 13.67 10.68
CA ILE A 23 4.93 12.94 9.69
C ILE A 23 6.20 13.72 9.37
N ASN A 24 6.06 15.01 9.00
CA ASN A 24 7.18 15.86 8.63
C ASN A 24 8.19 16.14 9.76
N ALA A 25 7.80 15.92 11.02
CA ALA A 25 8.66 16.13 12.18
C ALA A 25 9.30 14.85 12.71
N LYS A 26 8.69 13.68 12.47
CA LYS A 26 9.11 12.42 13.12
C LYS A 26 9.54 11.32 12.15
N LEU A 27 9.15 11.38 10.87
CA LEU A 27 9.49 10.36 9.90
C LEU A 27 10.58 10.84 8.96
N ASP A 28 11.80 10.33 9.15
CA ASP A 28 12.94 10.65 8.29
C ASP A 28 12.76 10.08 6.88
N GLY A 29 13.13 10.85 5.86
CA GLY A 29 13.00 10.45 4.46
C GLY A 29 11.56 10.42 3.93
N ILE A 30 10.59 10.95 4.69
CA ILE A 30 9.18 11.06 4.29
C ILE A 30 8.75 12.53 4.37
N VAL A 31 8.15 13.03 3.30
CA VAL A 31 7.54 14.36 3.21
C VAL A 31 6.03 14.21 3.09
N ALA A 32 5.29 14.86 3.97
CA ALA A 32 3.84 14.87 3.95
C ALA A 32 3.28 16.20 3.46
N ASP A 33 2.23 16.09 2.64
CA ASP A 33 1.25 17.14 2.39
C ASP A 33 -0.10 16.72 2.99
N SER A 34 -0.98 17.68 3.27
CA SER A 34 -2.39 17.39 3.52
C SER A 34 -3.34 18.22 2.66
N ALA A 35 -4.56 17.70 2.46
CA ALA A 35 -5.62 18.41 1.75
C ALA A 35 -7.01 17.98 2.22
N GLY A 36 -8.02 18.75 1.79
CA GLY A 36 -9.42 18.58 2.16
C GLY A 36 -10.29 18.37 0.93
N VAL A 37 -11.17 17.36 0.99
CA VAL A 37 -12.18 17.14 -0.06
C VAL A 37 -13.17 18.31 -0.13
N LYS A 38 -13.44 18.94 1.02
CA LYS A 38 -14.22 20.17 1.19
C LYS A 38 -13.46 21.11 2.12
N ALA A 39 -12.29 21.57 1.69
CA ALA A 39 -11.39 22.38 2.51
C ALA A 39 -12.09 23.62 3.09
N THR A 40 -11.88 23.87 4.38
CA THR A 40 -12.49 25.00 5.10
C THR A 40 -11.73 26.31 4.89
N LYS A 41 -10.58 26.27 4.21
CA LYS A 41 -9.63 27.39 4.00
C LYS A 41 -9.00 27.93 5.29
N LYS A 42 -9.24 27.29 6.43
CA LYS A 42 -8.69 27.68 7.74
C LYS A 42 -8.28 26.46 8.56
N VAL A 43 -7.06 26.51 9.08
CA VAL A 43 -6.58 25.58 10.09
C VAL A 43 -7.30 25.89 11.41
N ASN A 44 -7.66 24.86 12.17
CA ASN A 44 -8.29 25.05 13.47
C ASN A 44 -7.25 25.58 14.46
N GLU A 45 -7.58 26.66 15.18
CA GLU A 45 -6.67 27.31 16.12
C GLU A 45 -6.15 26.38 17.21
N ASN A 46 -6.96 25.42 17.68
CA ASN A 46 -6.50 24.43 18.67
C ASN A 46 -5.52 23.44 18.06
N ALA A 47 -5.68 23.06 16.78
CA ALA A 47 -4.70 22.24 16.10
C ALA A 47 -3.38 22.99 15.92
N LYS A 48 -3.44 24.27 15.50
CA LYS A 48 -2.25 25.12 15.39
C LYS A 48 -1.55 25.27 16.73
N LYS A 49 -2.27 25.69 17.77
CA LYS A 49 -1.77 25.85 19.14
C LYS A 49 -1.07 24.59 19.65
N LEU A 50 -1.70 23.42 19.46
CA LEU A 50 -1.10 22.14 19.82
C LEU A 50 0.23 21.89 19.12
N LEU A 51 0.28 22.14 17.82
CA LEU A 51 1.51 21.91 17.04
C LEU A 51 2.62 22.91 17.41
N GLU A 52 2.26 24.15 17.76
CA GLU A 52 3.19 25.16 18.29
C GLU A 52 3.74 24.73 19.67
N GLU A 53 2.86 24.27 20.58
CA GLU A 53 3.26 23.74 21.90
C GLU A 53 4.16 22.51 21.80
N LYS A 54 3.96 21.66 20.78
CA LYS A 54 4.84 20.52 20.49
C LYS A 54 6.10 20.89 19.70
N GLY A 55 6.25 22.16 19.29
CA GLY A 55 7.42 22.64 18.55
C GLY A 55 7.52 22.12 17.11
N ILE A 56 6.42 21.68 16.51
CA ILE A 56 6.38 21.07 15.17
C ILE A 56 5.52 21.85 14.16
N TRP A 57 4.97 22.99 14.56
CA TRP A 57 4.30 23.91 13.65
C TRP A 57 5.29 24.50 12.63
N ARG A 58 4.84 24.65 11.38
CA ARG A 58 5.55 25.36 10.31
C ARG A 58 4.57 26.34 9.66
N ASP A 59 5.02 27.54 9.34
CA ASP A 59 4.16 28.57 8.71
C ASP A 59 3.66 28.20 7.32
N SER A 60 4.27 27.18 6.69
CA SER A 60 3.79 26.58 5.45
C SER A 60 2.49 25.79 5.60
N TYR A 61 2.11 25.39 6.82
CA TYR A 61 0.89 24.61 7.04
C TYR A 61 -0.35 25.49 6.93
N HIS A 62 -1.23 25.13 6.00
CA HIS A 62 -2.47 25.83 5.74
C HIS A 62 -3.52 24.86 5.18
N SER A 63 -4.77 25.29 5.18
CA SER A 63 -5.88 24.50 4.66
C SER A 63 -5.86 24.51 3.12
N LYS A 64 -5.51 23.37 2.53
CA LYS A 64 -5.39 23.13 1.09
C LYS A 64 -6.60 22.37 0.55
N THR A 65 -7.08 22.75 -0.62
CA THR A 65 -8.00 21.91 -1.42
C THR A 65 -7.24 20.77 -2.08
N LEU A 66 -7.95 19.73 -2.50
CA LEU A 66 -7.31 18.64 -3.21
C LEU A 66 -6.69 19.09 -4.55
N ASP A 67 -7.37 19.96 -5.28
CA ASP A 67 -6.94 20.41 -6.61
C ASP A 67 -5.57 21.12 -6.56
N GLU A 68 -5.24 21.76 -5.45
CA GLU A 68 -3.94 22.41 -5.23
C GLU A 68 -2.76 21.42 -5.15
N VAL A 69 -3.03 20.16 -4.80
CA VAL A 69 -2.00 19.15 -4.54
C VAL A 69 -2.08 17.94 -5.45
N ILE A 70 -3.15 17.79 -6.24
CA ILE A 70 -3.43 16.58 -7.02
C ILE A 70 -2.36 16.25 -8.07
N ASP A 71 -1.66 17.27 -8.58
CA ASP A 71 -0.61 17.11 -9.60
C ASP A 71 0.74 16.64 -9.04
N ASN A 72 0.93 16.74 -7.71
CA ASN A 72 2.13 16.27 -7.05
C ASN A 72 2.27 14.74 -7.17
N LYS A 73 3.51 14.26 -7.11
CA LYS A 73 3.79 12.81 -7.05
C LYS A 73 3.76 12.37 -5.60
N TYR A 74 2.88 11.42 -5.30
CA TYR A 74 2.76 10.78 -3.99
C TYR A 74 3.02 9.28 -4.13
N ASP A 75 3.73 8.72 -3.16
CA ASP A 75 3.97 7.28 -3.01
C ASP A 75 2.83 6.63 -2.19
N LEU A 76 2.13 7.40 -1.35
CA LEU A 76 1.01 6.92 -0.54
C LEU A 76 -0.05 8.00 -0.32
N VAL A 77 -1.32 7.64 -0.43
CA VAL A 77 -2.46 8.48 -0.02
C VAL A 77 -3.12 7.89 1.22
N VAL A 78 -3.25 8.71 2.27
CA VAL A 78 -3.85 8.32 3.55
C VAL A 78 -5.14 9.09 3.76
N THR A 79 -6.24 8.40 4.07
CA THR A 79 -7.50 9.04 4.48
C THR A 79 -7.70 8.89 5.99
N VAL A 80 -7.95 10.00 6.69
CA VAL A 80 -8.07 10.03 8.16
C VAL A 80 -9.49 10.30 8.68
N CYS A 81 -10.47 10.38 7.78
CA CYS A 81 -11.89 10.38 8.10
C CYS A 81 -12.68 9.52 7.11
N ASP A 82 -13.80 8.96 7.55
CA ASP A 82 -14.65 8.09 6.73
C ASP A 82 -15.21 8.81 5.51
N HIS A 83 -15.60 10.08 5.67
CA HIS A 83 -16.10 10.87 4.54
C HIS A 83 -15.05 11.06 3.43
N ALA A 84 -13.78 11.23 3.78
CA ALA A 84 -12.70 11.31 2.78
C ALA A 84 -12.41 9.96 2.13
N LYS A 85 -12.68 8.84 2.81
CA LYS A 85 -12.59 7.48 2.23
C LYS A 85 -13.67 7.26 1.17
N GLU A 86 -14.92 7.58 1.50
CA GLU A 86 -16.09 7.39 0.62
C GLU A 86 -16.08 8.33 -0.58
N THR A 87 -15.66 9.57 -0.36
CA THR A 87 -15.61 10.61 -1.39
C THR A 87 -14.24 10.67 -2.07
N CYS A 88 -13.35 9.71 -1.79
CA CYS A 88 -11.96 9.72 -2.26
C CYS A 88 -11.95 9.80 -3.80
N PRO A 89 -11.52 10.92 -4.37
CA PRO A 89 -11.58 11.08 -5.81
C PRO A 89 -10.58 10.18 -6.52
N MET A 90 -10.84 9.97 -7.80
CA MET A 90 -9.94 9.20 -8.65
C MET A 90 -8.63 9.99 -8.80
N PHE A 91 -7.55 9.48 -8.22
CA PHE A 91 -6.22 10.05 -8.48
C PHE A 91 -5.83 9.74 -9.92
N PRO A 92 -5.23 10.70 -10.65
CA PRO A 92 -4.85 10.50 -12.05
C PRO A 92 -3.79 9.41 -12.25
N ARG A 93 -3.14 8.95 -11.17
CA ARG A 93 -2.16 7.86 -11.18
C ARG A 93 -2.56 6.76 -10.20
N PRO A 94 -2.22 5.49 -10.49
CA PRO A 94 -2.38 4.40 -9.53
C PRO A 94 -1.39 4.60 -8.37
N VAL A 95 -1.90 5.12 -7.25
CA VAL A 95 -1.14 5.32 -6.01
C VAL A 95 -1.74 4.45 -4.91
N PRO A 96 -0.93 3.73 -4.12
CA PRO A 96 -1.39 3.02 -2.93
C PRO A 96 -2.23 3.92 -2.01
N LYS A 97 -3.30 3.35 -1.45
CA LYS A 97 -4.21 4.07 -0.55
C LYS A 97 -4.34 3.34 0.77
N MET A 98 -4.26 4.08 1.86
CA MET A 98 -4.53 3.61 3.22
C MET A 98 -5.65 4.42 3.85
N HIS A 99 -6.44 3.77 4.71
CA HIS A 99 -7.44 4.44 5.52
C HIS A 99 -7.23 4.14 6.99
N MET A 100 -7.21 5.19 7.81
CA MET A 100 -7.16 5.08 9.26
C MET A 100 -7.96 6.23 9.87
N GLY A 101 -9.23 5.97 10.21
CA GLY A 101 -10.11 6.97 10.80
C GLY A 101 -9.68 7.40 12.20
N PHE A 102 -9.75 8.71 12.45
CA PHE A 102 -9.60 9.30 13.78
C PHE A 102 -10.84 10.09 14.16
N GLU A 103 -11.17 10.07 15.45
CA GLU A 103 -12.26 10.85 16.03
C GLU A 103 -12.07 12.33 15.69
N ASP A 104 -13.14 13.02 15.28
CA ASP A 104 -13.06 14.45 14.99
C ASP A 104 -12.95 15.25 16.29
N PRO A 105 -11.85 16.00 16.52
CA PRO A 105 -11.69 16.79 17.74
C PRO A 105 -12.43 18.14 17.67
N ASP A 106 -12.97 18.53 16.50
CA ASP A 106 -13.66 19.81 16.35
C ASP A 106 -14.81 19.93 17.36
N LYS A 107 -14.91 21.10 18.00
CA LYS A 107 -15.89 21.44 19.04
C LYS A 107 -15.86 20.57 20.32
N LYS A 108 -14.86 19.71 20.52
CA LYS A 108 -14.74 18.82 21.70
C LYS A 108 -13.72 19.28 22.76
N GLY A 109 -13.23 20.51 22.67
CA GLY A 109 -12.23 21.07 23.59
C GLY A 109 -10.79 20.66 23.23
N TYR A 110 -9.81 21.26 23.92
CA TYR A 110 -8.39 21.10 23.59
C TYR A 110 -7.86 19.67 23.82
N GLU A 111 -8.32 19.00 24.88
CA GLU A 111 -7.94 17.61 25.21
C GLU A 111 -8.23 16.62 24.06
N ALA A 112 -9.28 16.88 23.28
CA ALA A 112 -9.59 16.05 22.10
C ALA A 112 -8.51 16.15 21.01
N PHE A 113 -7.87 17.31 20.87
CA PHE A 113 -6.74 17.50 19.93
C PHE A 113 -5.50 16.76 20.43
N GLU A 114 -5.22 16.79 21.73
CA GLU A 114 -4.12 16.02 22.33
C GLU A 114 -4.31 14.52 22.13
N LYS A 115 -5.52 14.01 22.42
CA LYS A 115 -5.86 12.60 22.16
C LYS A 115 -5.70 12.24 20.68
N THR A 116 -6.16 13.11 19.78
CA THR A 116 -5.99 12.91 18.33
C THR A 116 -4.52 12.85 17.93
N TYR A 117 -3.69 13.75 18.48
CA TYR A 117 -2.24 13.75 18.27
C TYR A 117 -1.58 12.46 18.75
N GLU A 118 -1.95 11.98 19.93
CA GLU A 118 -1.44 10.71 20.46
C GLU A 118 -1.85 9.53 19.60
N ASP A 119 -3.13 9.45 19.22
CA ASP A 119 -3.65 8.38 18.38
C ASP A 119 -2.93 8.35 17.03
N ILE A 120 -2.77 9.50 16.38
CA ILE A 120 -2.01 9.61 15.12
C ILE A 120 -0.55 9.19 15.33
N SER A 121 0.10 9.68 16.39
CA SER A 121 1.50 9.35 16.66
C SER A 121 1.73 7.87 16.95
N LYS A 122 0.81 7.20 17.64
CA LYS A 122 0.93 5.78 18.05
C LYS A 122 0.47 4.81 16.97
N LYS A 123 -0.51 5.20 16.14
CA LYS A 123 -1.17 4.30 15.18
C LYS A 123 -0.79 4.62 13.74
N LEU A 124 -0.85 5.90 13.34
CA LEU A 124 -0.67 6.28 11.94
C LEU A 124 0.80 6.22 11.51
N LEU A 125 1.71 6.79 12.31
CA LEU A 125 3.12 6.87 11.91
C LEU A 125 3.75 5.50 11.64
N PRO A 126 3.60 4.48 12.52
CA PRO A 126 4.15 3.15 12.25
C PRO A 126 3.50 2.48 11.03
N ALA A 127 2.20 2.74 10.79
CA ALA A 127 1.49 2.20 9.64
C ALA A 127 1.98 2.81 8.32
N ILE A 128 2.28 4.11 8.30
CA ILE A 128 2.88 4.79 7.14
C ILE A 128 4.28 4.26 6.88
N GLU A 129 5.13 4.17 7.90
CA GLU A 129 6.47 3.60 7.75
C GLU A 129 6.42 2.19 7.20
N LYS A 130 5.52 1.34 7.70
CA LYS A 130 5.35 -0.02 7.19
C LYS A 130 4.92 0.00 5.71
N ALA A 131 3.88 0.77 5.39
CA ALA A 131 3.35 0.86 4.03
C ALA A 131 4.37 1.39 3.01
N LEU A 132 5.30 2.25 3.44
CA LEU A 132 6.36 2.80 2.60
C LEU A 132 7.67 2.01 2.65
N LYS A 133 7.94 1.22 3.70
CA LYS A 133 9.06 0.25 3.72
C LYS A 133 8.75 -0.95 2.81
N ASP A 134 7.47 -1.26 2.64
CA ASP A 134 7.00 -2.23 1.66
C ASP A 134 7.16 -1.72 0.19
N ASP A 135 7.80 -0.57 -0.09
CA ASP A 135 8.10 -0.12 -1.46
C ASP A 135 9.26 -0.88 -2.14
N ASP A 136 9.95 -1.79 -1.45
CA ASP A 136 10.76 -2.82 -2.14
C ASP A 136 9.91 -3.97 -2.68
N VAL A 137 8.59 -3.85 -2.58
CA VAL A 137 7.63 -4.78 -3.17
C VAL A 137 7.13 -4.16 -4.47
N GLU A 138 7.71 -4.57 -5.60
CA GLU A 138 7.31 -4.14 -6.94
C GLU A 138 5.78 -4.03 -7.08
N ALA A 139 5.31 -2.92 -7.64
CA ALA A 139 3.89 -2.70 -7.88
C ALA A 139 3.30 -3.92 -8.60
N CYS A 140 2.10 -4.39 -8.20
CA CYS A 140 1.56 -5.60 -8.80
C CYS A 140 1.38 -5.39 -10.31
N HIS A 141 1.96 -6.28 -11.09
CA HIS A 141 1.85 -6.24 -12.54
C HIS A 141 1.85 -7.66 -13.10
N THR A 142 1.50 -7.78 -14.38
CA THR A 142 1.62 -9.05 -15.09
C THR A 142 3.11 -9.33 -15.26
N MET A 143 3.60 -10.39 -14.61
CA MET A 143 5.01 -10.78 -14.64
C MET A 143 5.48 -11.07 -16.08
N ALA A 144 6.66 -10.63 -16.46
CA ALA A 144 7.32 -11.02 -17.69
C ALA A 144 7.93 -12.43 -17.57
N ASN A 145 8.21 -13.05 -18.71
CA ASN A 145 8.85 -14.36 -18.74
C ASN A 145 10.32 -14.25 -18.28
N GLY A 146 10.69 -14.98 -17.24
CA GLY A 146 12.00 -14.93 -16.58
C GLY A 146 12.13 -13.82 -15.53
N GLU A 147 11.05 -13.10 -15.22
CA GLU A 147 11.07 -12.06 -14.20
C GLU A 147 11.10 -12.66 -12.79
N ILE A 148 11.90 -12.07 -11.90
CA ILE A 148 12.01 -12.48 -10.50
C ILE A 148 11.23 -11.50 -9.63
N LEU A 149 10.09 -11.95 -9.09
CA LEU A 149 9.40 -11.20 -8.04
C LEU A 149 10.30 -11.08 -6.81
N ASN A 150 10.36 -9.88 -6.23
CA ASN A 150 11.18 -9.57 -5.06
C ASN A 150 12.70 -9.71 -5.31
N GLU A 151 13.18 -9.55 -6.55
CA GLU A 151 14.58 -9.77 -6.96
C GLU A 151 15.63 -9.17 -6.00
N LYS A 152 15.34 -7.98 -5.46
CA LYS A 152 16.24 -7.22 -4.58
C LYS A 152 16.43 -7.83 -3.18
N HIS A 153 15.50 -8.67 -2.71
CA HIS A 153 15.53 -9.30 -1.39
C HIS A 153 16.37 -10.58 -1.41
N LEU A 154 17.69 -10.43 -1.53
CA LEU A 154 18.63 -11.55 -1.67
C LEU A 154 18.63 -12.51 -0.47
N GLU A 155 18.18 -12.03 0.69
CA GLU A 155 17.98 -12.82 1.91
C GLU A 155 16.81 -13.80 1.82
N TYR A 156 15.86 -13.59 0.89
CA TYR A 156 14.72 -14.47 0.71
C TYR A 156 15.07 -15.67 -0.20
N PRO A 157 14.51 -16.86 0.07
CA PRO A 157 14.69 -18.02 -0.79
C PRO A 157 14.09 -17.79 -2.18
N LEU A 158 14.80 -18.21 -3.23
CA LEU A 158 14.34 -18.17 -4.62
C LEU A 158 13.64 -19.49 -4.98
N PHE A 159 12.45 -19.36 -5.56
CA PHE A 159 11.66 -20.47 -6.11
C PHE A 159 11.40 -20.26 -7.60
N HIS A 160 11.16 -21.35 -8.32
CA HIS A 160 10.88 -21.34 -9.75
C HIS A 160 9.43 -21.73 -9.99
N ALA A 161 8.71 -20.83 -10.64
CA ALA A 161 7.31 -21.00 -11.00
C ALA A 161 7.15 -21.06 -12.51
N VAL A 162 6.38 -22.02 -13.00
CA VAL A 162 5.98 -22.13 -14.40
C VAL A 162 4.46 -22.07 -14.49
N LEU A 163 3.96 -21.10 -15.25
CA LEU A 163 2.54 -20.92 -15.56
C LEU A 163 2.21 -21.59 -16.88
N TYR A 164 1.39 -22.62 -16.81
CA TYR A 164 0.83 -23.32 -17.96
C TYR A 164 -0.59 -22.81 -18.27
N GLY A 165 -0.94 -22.79 -19.54
CA GLY A 165 -2.28 -22.48 -20.04
C GLY A 165 -2.27 -21.42 -21.13
N ASP A 166 -3.43 -20.88 -21.51
CA ASP A 166 -3.46 -19.84 -22.53
C ASP A 166 -2.84 -18.51 -22.06
N ARG A 167 -2.45 -17.67 -23.02
CA ARG A 167 -1.78 -16.38 -22.76
C ARG A 167 -2.62 -15.42 -21.93
N VAL A 168 -3.94 -15.39 -22.12
CA VAL A 168 -4.84 -14.43 -21.47
C VAL A 168 -5.08 -14.83 -20.03
N LEU A 169 -5.41 -16.09 -19.77
CA LEU A 169 -5.62 -16.58 -18.41
C LEU A 169 -4.33 -16.58 -17.61
N SER A 170 -3.21 -17.00 -18.20
CA SER A 170 -1.90 -17.00 -17.53
C SER A 170 -1.45 -15.58 -17.18
N ALA A 171 -1.66 -14.59 -18.04
CA ALA A 171 -1.34 -13.19 -17.75
C ALA A 171 -2.22 -12.58 -16.65
N LYS A 172 -3.50 -12.95 -16.59
CA LYS A 172 -4.40 -12.55 -15.49
C LYS A 172 -3.96 -13.20 -14.18
N PHE A 173 -3.58 -14.47 -14.22
CA PHE A 173 -3.17 -15.20 -13.04
C PHE A 173 -1.84 -14.69 -12.50
N SER A 174 -0.84 -14.46 -13.36
CA SER A 174 0.47 -13.92 -12.94
C SER A 174 0.35 -12.56 -12.26
N LYS A 175 -0.52 -11.66 -12.75
CA LYS A 175 -0.82 -10.40 -12.07
C LYS A 175 -1.43 -10.60 -10.69
N ARG A 176 -2.31 -11.60 -10.54
CA ARG A 176 -2.92 -11.92 -9.26
C ARG A 176 -1.90 -12.52 -8.30
N LEU A 177 -1.06 -13.44 -8.80
CA LEU A 177 0.05 -14.04 -8.06
C LEU A 177 0.99 -12.96 -7.54
N SER A 178 1.47 -12.07 -8.41
CA SER A 178 2.34 -10.95 -7.98
C SER A 178 1.65 -10.13 -6.90
N CYS A 179 0.39 -9.74 -7.06
CA CYS A 179 -0.33 -9.01 -6.02
C CYS A 179 -0.47 -9.76 -4.69
N ALA A 180 -0.73 -11.07 -4.74
CA ALA A 180 -1.02 -11.89 -3.58
C ALA A 180 0.23 -12.26 -2.78
N ILE A 181 1.41 -12.34 -3.39
CA ILE A 181 2.61 -12.90 -2.75
C ILE A 181 3.78 -11.92 -2.66
N LYS A 182 3.69 -10.75 -3.30
CA LYS A 182 4.76 -9.75 -3.30
C LYS A 182 5.25 -9.34 -1.90
N HIS A 183 4.38 -9.35 -0.90
CA HIS A 183 4.71 -9.00 0.48
C HIS A 183 5.26 -10.17 1.31
N LEU A 184 5.33 -11.38 0.74
CA LEU A 184 5.82 -12.56 1.44
C LEU A 184 7.37 -12.63 1.35
N PRO A 185 8.04 -13.23 2.35
CA PRO A 185 9.50 -13.29 2.42
C PRO A 185 10.05 -14.39 1.50
N LEU A 186 9.85 -14.22 0.20
CA LEU A 186 10.22 -15.16 -0.86
C LEU A 186 10.57 -14.40 -2.15
N ARG A 187 11.36 -15.04 -3.01
CA ARG A 187 11.57 -14.64 -4.41
C ARG A 187 11.00 -15.71 -5.33
N VAL A 188 10.39 -15.32 -6.44
CA VAL A 188 9.88 -16.26 -7.44
C VAL A 188 10.28 -15.84 -8.84
N GLU A 189 11.01 -16.68 -9.55
CA GLU A 189 11.19 -16.55 -10.99
C GLU A 189 9.95 -17.10 -11.71
N PHE A 190 9.25 -16.27 -12.48
CA PHE A 190 8.08 -16.69 -13.25
C PHE A 190 8.44 -16.99 -14.70
N ARG A 191 8.07 -18.17 -15.18
CA ARG A 191 8.12 -18.54 -16.59
C ARG A 191 6.74 -18.93 -17.09
N TYR A 192 6.53 -18.79 -18.39
CA TYR A 192 5.31 -19.21 -19.05
C TYR A 192 5.58 -20.39 -19.98
N GLU A 193 4.68 -21.36 -19.97
CA GLU A 193 4.69 -22.47 -20.90
C GLU A 193 3.32 -22.57 -21.58
N TYR A 194 3.32 -22.41 -22.89
CA TYR A 194 2.11 -22.39 -23.72
C TYR A 194 1.97 -23.64 -24.59
N ASP A 195 2.96 -24.54 -24.55
CA ASP A 195 2.93 -25.81 -25.25
C ASP A 195 2.00 -26.80 -24.55
N THR A 196 0.90 -27.15 -25.22
CA THR A 196 -0.09 -28.09 -24.72
C THR A 196 0.48 -29.49 -24.50
N LEU A 197 1.46 -29.93 -25.30
CA LEU A 197 2.06 -31.27 -25.14
C LEU A 197 2.82 -31.34 -23.83
N LYS A 198 3.62 -30.31 -23.51
CA LYS A 198 4.35 -30.22 -22.24
C LYS A 198 3.42 -30.14 -21.03
N ALA A 199 2.29 -29.44 -21.17
CA ALA A 199 1.26 -29.39 -20.13
C ALA A 199 0.72 -30.80 -19.83
N VAL A 200 0.40 -31.58 -20.88
CA VAL A 200 -0.09 -32.97 -20.75
C VAL A 200 0.97 -33.88 -20.13
N GLU A 201 2.24 -33.77 -20.54
CA GLU A 201 3.35 -34.54 -19.95
C GLU A 201 3.51 -34.26 -18.44
N LYS A 202 3.22 -33.03 -18.00
CA LYS A 202 3.20 -32.63 -16.59
C LYS A 202 1.89 -32.98 -15.87
N GLY A 203 0.93 -33.60 -16.54
CA GLY A 203 -0.37 -34.00 -15.97
C GLY A 203 -1.34 -32.84 -15.74
N ILE A 204 -1.13 -31.71 -16.43
CA ILE A 204 -1.94 -30.50 -16.27
C ILE A 204 -3.21 -30.63 -17.10
N VAL A 205 -4.35 -30.48 -16.44
CA VAL A 205 -5.69 -30.62 -17.03
C VAL A 205 -6.55 -29.37 -16.93
N LYS A 206 -6.05 -28.32 -16.26
CA LYS A 206 -6.76 -27.05 -16.04
C LYS A 206 -5.89 -25.87 -16.44
N ASP A 207 -6.54 -24.87 -17.01
CA ASP A 207 -5.91 -23.60 -17.36
C ASP A 207 -6.45 -22.46 -16.47
N PRO A 208 -5.60 -21.55 -15.99
CA PRO A 208 -4.14 -21.65 -15.93
C PRO A 208 -3.70 -22.54 -14.75
N THR A 209 -2.55 -23.20 -14.84
CA THR A 209 -1.96 -23.97 -13.73
C THR A 209 -0.58 -23.44 -13.40
N LEU A 210 -0.34 -23.20 -12.12
CA LEU A 210 0.95 -22.83 -11.55
C LEU A 210 1.65 -24.08 -11.04
N VAL A 211 2.79 -24.39 -11.65
CA VAL A 211 3.75 -25.38 -11.14
C VAL A 211 4.82 -24.62 -10.38
N LEU A 212 5.10 -25.01 -9.14
CA LEU A 212 6.12 -24.43 -8.27
C LEU A 212 7.12 -25.51 -7.89
N GLU A 213 8.41 -25.31 -8.15
CA GLU A 213 9.46 -26.31 -7.87
C GLU A 213 9.13 -27.70 -8.43
N ASP A 214 8.72 -27.75 -9.70
CA ASP A 214 8.31 -28.96 -10.45
C ASP A 214 7.03 -29.69 -9.98
N GLU A 215 6.33 -29.19 -8.96
CA GLU A 215 5.05 -29.74 -8.48
C GLU A 215 3.87 -28.84 -8.84
N ILE A 216 2.73 -29.43 -9.23
CA ILE A 216 1.48 -28.68 -9.44
C ILE A 216 1.07 -28.04 -8.11
N PHE A 217 1.02 -26.72 -8.08
CA PHE A 217 0.83 -25.95 -6.85
C PHE A 217 -0.56 -25.31 -6.76
N LEU A 218 -1.02 -24.66 -7.84
CA LEU A 218 -2.37 -24.08 -7.92
C LEU A 218 -2.95 -24.34 -9.30
N GLU A 219 -4.23 -24.69 -9.35
CA GLU A 219 -4.95 -24.93 -10.61
C GLU A 219 -6.14 -23.97 -10.75
N GLY A 220 -6.29 -23.38 -11.94
CA GLY A 220 -7.34 -22.44 -12.26
C GLY A 220 -7.07 -21.01 -11.78
N LEU A 221 -8.02 -20.10 -12.05
CA LEU A 221 -7.97 -18.71 -11.60
C LEU A 221 -8.38 -18.56 -10.13
N VAL A 222 -7.52 -19.02 -9.23
CA VAL A 222 -7.68 -18.99 -7.78
C VAL A 222 -7.77 -17.55 -7.22
N GLN A 223 -8.54 -17.33 -6.15
CA GLN A 223 -8.69 -16.02 -5.49
C GLN A 223 -7.40 -15.58 -4.78
N ALA A 224 -7.23 -14.27 -4.56
CA ALA A 224 -6.00 -13.72 -3.99
C ALA A 224 -5.72 -14.25 -2.58
N GLU A 225 -6.75 -14.39 -1.75
CA GLU A 225 -6.65 -14.86 -0.36
C GLU A 225 -6.18 -16.31 -0.29
N GLU A 226 -6.63 -17.16 -1.21
CA GLU A 226 -6.23 -18.55 -1.30
C GLU A 226 -4.80 -18.70 -1.82
N ILE A 227 -4.38 -17.87 -2.78
CA ILE A 227 -2.99 -17.80 -3.22
C ILE A 227 -2.08 -17.47 -2.04
N THR A 228 -2.35 -16.37 -1.33
CA THR A 228 -1.52 -15.91 -0.20
C THR A 228 -1.40 -17.03 0.84
N LYS A 229 -2.53 -17.64 1.23
CA LYS A 229 -2.54 -18.73 2.21
C LYS A 229 -1.70 -19.93 1.77
N SER A 230 -1.81 -20.36 0.51
CA SER A 230 -1.05 -21.50 -0.02
C SER A 230 0.46 -21.23 0.03
N PHE A 231 0.89 -20.02 -0.33
CA PHE A 231 2.31 -19.63 -0.26
C PHE A 231 2.81 -19.50 1.19
N GLU A 232 2.01 -18.97 2.11
CA GLU A 232 2.36 -18.95 3.54
C GLU A 232 2.56 -20.36 4.10
N ASP A 233 1.65 -21.29 3.79
CA ASP A 233 1.74 -22.68 4.24
C ASP A 233 2.93 -23.40 3.59
N PHE A 234 3.24 -23.11 2.33
CA PHE A 234 4.44 -23.59 1.65
C PHE A 234 5.73 -23.12 2.36
N LEU A 235 5.83 -21.82 2.67
CA LEU A 235 6.99 -21.27 3.38
C LEU A 235 7.17 -21.88 4.77
N LYS A 236 6.07 -22.07 5.53
CA LYS A 236 6.11 -22.72 6.85
C LYS A 236 6.63 -24.15 6.78
N ARG A 237 6.33 -24.89 5.71
CA ARG A 237 6.84 -26.27 5.52
C ARG A 237 8.32 -26.30 5.19
N LYS A 238 8.83 -25.31 4.44
CA LYS A 238 10.23 -25.24 4.03
C LYS A 238 11.17 -24.72 5.13
N GLN A 239 10.63 -24.08 6.18
CA GLN A 239 11.39 -23.61 7.35
C GLN A 239 11.52 -24.67 8.47
N LYS A 240 10.89 -25.84 8.33
CA LYS A 240 11.03 -26.99 9.24
C LYS A 240 12.06 -27.98 8.71
#